data_AF-A0A957K0R8-F1
#
_entry.id   AF-A0A957K0R8-F1
#
_cell.length_a   1.000
_cell.length_b   1.000
_cell.length_c   1.000
_cell.angle_alpha   90.00
_cell.angle_beta   90.00
_cell.angle_gamma   90.00
#
_symmetry.space_group_name_H-M   'P 1'
#
loop_
_entity.id
_entity.type
_entity.pdbx_description
1 polymer ?
#
loop_
_entity_poly.entity_id
_entity_poly.type
_entity_poly.pdbx_seq_one_letter_code
_entity_poly.pdbx_strand_id
1 'polypeptide(L)'
;MIWDFHGLLIAGESNDERLLAHWAESYASLPYTTGQPELVVSLDIAATLPPPPARTPAFQADGFLAYYLDGPNVIANLPGFAYLEIELATGRSHAHCTEAVLTTYGILDDLIAIALSP
;
A
#
# COMPACT_ATOMS: atom_id res chain seq x y z
N MET A 1 -11.66 -6.23 3.31
CA MET A 1 -11.66 -7.70 3.08
C MET A 1 -10.37 -8.27 3.65
N ILE A 2 -10.31 -9.53 4.11
CA ILE A 2 -9.14 -10.10 4.83
C ILE A 2 -8.67 -11.38 4.14
N TRP A 3 -7.37 -11.45 3.84
CA TRP A 3 -6.73 -12.58 3.17
C TRP A 3 -5.59 -13.14 4.00
N ASP A 4 -5.39 -14.45 3.92
CA ASP A 4 -4.27 -15.15 4.54
C ASP A 4 -3.10 -15.27 3.55
N PHE A 5 -2.04 -14.51 3.81
CA PHE A 5 -0.77 -14.54 3.10
C PHE A 5 0.24 -15.39 3.87
N HIS A 6 0.13 -16.72 3.75
CA HIS A 6 1.04 -17.68 4.39
C HIS A 6 1.10 -17.58 5.93
N GLY A 7 -0.05 -17.42 6.58
CA GLY A 7 -0.23 -17.27 8.02
C GLY A 7 -0.29 -15.81 8.49
N LEU A 8 -0.27 -14.86 7.56
CA LEU A 8 -0.37 -13.43 7.85
C LEU A 8 -1.67 -12.87 7.31
N LEU A 9 -2.56 -12.42 8.18
CA LEU A 9 -3.88 -11.91 7.81
C LEU A 9 -3.78 -10.43 7.48
N ILE A 10 -3.97 -10.10 6.21
CA ILE A 10 -3.86 -8.74 5.69
C ILE A 10 -5.25 -8.25 5.29
N ALA A 11 -5.64 -7.11 5.83
CA ALA A 11 -6.85 -6.41 5.44
C ALA A 11 -6.55 -5.35 4.38
N GLY A 12 -7.17 -5.49 3.21
CA GLY A 12 -7.31 -4.41 2.22
C GLY A 12 -8.63 -3.67 2.45
N GLU A 13 -8.57 -2.36 2.67
CA GLU A 13 -9.73 -1.50 2.87
C GLU A 13 -9.72 -0.37 1.83
N SER A 14 -10.87 -0.08 1.24
CA SER A 14 -11.04 1.01 0.28
C SER A 14 -12.51 1.38 0.18
N ASN A 15 -12.79 2.65 -0.10
CA ASN A 15 -14.13 3.11 -0.48
C ASN A 15 -14.36 3.06 -2.00
N ASP A 16 -13.31 2.80 -2.79
CA ASP A 16 -13.39 2.63 -4.24
C ASP A 16 -13.61 1.15 -4.58
N GLU A 17 -14.79 0.84 -5.14
CA GLU A 17 -15.18 -0.52 -5.52
C GLU A 17 -14.23 -1.15 -6.55
N ARG A 18 -13.58 -0.35 -7.40
CA ARG A 18 -12.64 -0.83 -8.42
C ARG A 18 -11.36 -1.35 -7.78
N LEU A 19 -10.85 -0.65 -6.77
CA LEU A 19 -9.71 -1.12 -5.98
C LEU A 19 -10.05 -2.41 -5.24
N LEU A 20 -11.22 -2.48 -4.61
CA LEU A 20 -11.67 -3.70 -3.93
C LEU A 20 -11.80 -4.88 -4.90
N ALA A 21 -12.38 -4.65 -6.08
CA ALA A 21 -12.52 -5.67 -7.12
C ALA A 21 -11.15 -6.13 -7.64
N HIS A 22 -10.26 -5.19 -7.95
CA HIS A 22 -8.91 -5.51 -8.42
C HIS A 22 -8.11 -6.28 -7.36
N TRP A 23 -8.22 -5.88 -6.10
CA TRP A 23 -7.58 -6.59 -4.98
C TRP A 23 -8.13 -8.01 -4.83
N ALA A 24 -9.46 -8.19 -4.89
CA ALA A 24 -10.07 -9.51 -4.85
C ALA A 24 -9.67 -10.40 -6.03
N GLU A 25 -9.49 -9.83 -7.21
CA GLU A 25 -8.99 -10.53 -8.40
C GLU A 25 -7.53 -10.97 -8.23
N SER A 26 -6.64 -10.04 -7.84
CA SER A 26 -5.21 -10.30 -7.64
C SER A 26 -4.95 -11.43 -6.63
N TYR A 27 -5.80 -11.55 -5.61
CA TYR A 27 -5.65 -12.53 -4.54
C TYR A 27 -6.74 -13.61 -4.54
N ALA A 28 -7.42 -13.82 -5.66
CA ALA A 28 -8.52 -14.79 -5.77
C ALA A 28 -8.11 -16.25 -5.46
N SER A 29 -6.81 -16.56 -5.55
CA SER A 29 -6.24 -17.87 -5.22
C SER A 29 -6.02 -18.10 -3.72
N LEU A 30 -6.06 -17.04 -2.91
CA LEU A 30 -5.84 -17.10 -1.47
C LEU A 30 -7.17 -17.31 -0.73
N PRO A 31 -7.16 -18.01 0.43
CA PRO A 31 -8.36 -18.18 1.22
C PRO A 31 -8.77 -16.86 1.88
N TYR A 32 -10.08 -16.58 1.85
CA TYR A 32 -10.69 -15.50 2.63
C TYR A 32 -10.85 -15.93 4.09
N THR A 33 -10.74 -14.98 5.01
CA THR A 33 -10.96 -15.21 6.44
C THR A 33 -11.75 -14.08 7.10
N THR A 34 -12.24 -14.34 8.31
CA THR A 34 -12.88 -13.36 9.20
C THR A 34 -12.06 -13.11 10.46
N GLY A 35 -10.80 -13.55 10.49
CA GLY A 35 -9.87 -13.31 11.59
C GLY A 35 -9.51 -11.83 11.77
N GLN A 36 -8.86 -11.50 12.88
CA GLN A 36 -8.34 -10.15 13.11
C GLN A 36 -7.09 -9.95 12.23
N PRO A 37 -7.01 -8.89 11.42
CA PRO A 37 -5.86 -8.66 10.57
C PRO A 37 -4.65 -8.19 11.39
N GLU A 38 -3.46 -8.71 11.08
CA GLU A 38 -2.19 -8.21 11.61
C GLU A 38 -1.71 -6.95 10.87
N LEU A 39 -2.10 -6.78 9.60
CA LEU A 39 -1.81 -5.59 8.80
C LEU A 39 -3.10 -5.04 8.18
N VAL A 40 -3.30 -3.72 8.27
CA VAL A 40 -4.37 -3.02 7.57
C VAL A 40 -3.76 -2.03 6.59
N VAL A 41 -4.09 -2.22 5.31
CA VAL A 41 -3.73 -1.31 4.22
C VAL A 41 -5.01 -0.65 3.72
N SER A 42 -5.17 0.63 4.05
CA SER A 42 -6.24 1.46 3.51
C SER A 42 -5.78 2.07 2.19
N LEU A 43 -6.61 2.00 1.16
CA LEU A 43 -6.30 2.43 -0.21
C LEU A 43 -7.37 3.42 -0.68
N ASP A 44 -6.95 4.44 -1.41
CA ASP A 44 -7.86 5.32 -2.13
C ASP A 44 -7.29 5.66 -3.52
N ILE A 45 -8.19 5.90 -4.48
CA ILE A 45 -7.79 6.50 -5.76
C ILE A 45 -7.78 8.03 -5.59
N ALA A 46 -6.62 8.63 -5.77
CA ALA A 46 -6.41 10.06 -5.74
C ALA A 46 -6.18 10.59 -7.18
N ALA A 47 -6.86 11.70 -7.52
CA ALA A 47 -6.65 12.39 -8.79
C ALA A 47 -5.23 12.99 -8.90
N THR A 48 -4.59 13.25 -7.77
CA THR A 48 -3.21 13.75 -7.68
C THR A 48 -2.59 13.18 -6.42
N LEU A 49 -1.40 12.60 -6.54
CA LEU A 49 -0.66 12.12 -5.38
C LEU A 49 -0.13 13.30 -4.56
N PRO A 50 -0.01 13.14 -3.23
CA PRO A 50 0.79 14.04 -2.42
C PRO A 50 2.19 14.20 -3.02
N PRO A 51 2.77 15.42 -3.00
CA PRO A 51 4.14 15.60 -3.45
C PRO A 51 5.10 14.85 -2.50
N PRO A 52 6.24 14.34 -3.00
CA PRO A 52 7.27 13.81 -2.12
C PRO A 52 7.74 14.86 -1.11
N PRO A 53 8.14 14.45 0.10
CA PRO A 53 8.75 15.35 1.07
C PRO A 53 9.93 16.12 0.47
N ALA A 54 10.02 17.42 0.75
CA ALA A 54 11.07 18.31 0.23
C ALA A 54 12.42 18.12 0.95
N ARG A 55 12.91 16.87 1.01
CA ARG A 55 14.18 16.46 1.62
C ARG A 55 14.76 15.26 0.86
N THR A 56 16.02 14.93 1.12
CA THR A 56 16.64 13.73 0.54
C THR A 56 15.99 12.47 1.12
N PRO A 57 15.62 11.48 0.29
CA PRO A 57 15.11 10.21 0.78
C PRO A 57 16.18 9.44 1.55
N ALA A 58 15.75 8.65 2.54
CA ALA A 58 16.63 7.74 3.28
C ALA A 58 17.10 6.58 2.40
N PHE A 59 16.29 6.18 1.43
CA PHE A 59 16.62 5.20 0.40
C PHE A 59 15.92 5.56 -0.91
N GLN A 60 16.58 5.31 -2.04
CA GLN A 60 16.00 5.51 -3.37
C GLN A 60 16.48 4.40 -4.30
N ALA A 61 15.55 3.84 -5.08
CA ALA A 61 15.83 2.88 -6.14
C ALA A 61 15.45 3.49 -7.50
N ASP A 62 16.44 3.99 -8.23
CA ASP A 62 16.41 4.37 -9.66
C ASP A 62 15.14 5.11 -10.16
N GLY A 63 14.52 5.92 -9.30
CA GLY A 63 13.32 6.70 -9.63
C GLY A 63 11.99 5.94 -9.57
N PHE A 64 12.02 4.65 -9.21
CA PHE A 64 10.81 3.81 -9.02
C PHE A 64 10.25 3.91 -7.62
N LEU A 65 11.13 4.09 -6.63
CA LEU A 65 10.77 4.07 -5.22
C LEU A 65 11.70 4.98 -4.43
N ALA A 66 11.13 5.77 -3.53
CA ALA A 66 11.87 6.58 -2.58
C ALA A 66 11.22 6.50 -1.19
N TYR A 67 12.02 6.19 -0.18
CA TYR A 67 11.59 6.15 1.21
C TYR A 67 12.02 7.42 1.94
N TYR A 68 11.10 7.96 2.73
CA TYR A 68 11.35 9.11 3.58
C TYR A 68 10.96 8.77 5.01
N LEU A 69 11.83 9.11 5.96
CA LEU A 69 11.49 9.06 7.38
C LEU A 69 10.81 10.38 7.76
N ASP A 70 9.62 10.32 8.34
CA ASP A 70 8.80 11.48 8.73
C ASP A 70 8.31 11.37 10.18
N GLY A 71 9.23 11.59 11.13
CA GLY A 71 8.91 11.43 12.55
C GLY A 71 8.49 9.98 12.86
N PRO A 72 7.26 9.73 13.32
CA PRO A 72 6.76 8.38 13.59
C PRO A 72 6.32 7.62 12.33
N ASN A 73 6.41 8.25 11.15
CA ASN A 73 5.91 7.69 9.90
C ASN A 73 7.06 7.37 8.94
N VAL A 74 6.82 6.37 8.09
CA VAL A 74 7.60 6.11 6.89
C VAL A 74 6.73 6.43 5.68
N ILE A 75 7.29 7.14 4.72
CA ILE A 75 6.63 7.43 3.45
C ILE A 75 7.37 6.67 2.36
N ALA A 76 6.68 5.80 1.65
CA ALA A 76 7.13 5.19 0.42
C ALA A 76 6.44 5.87 -0.77
N ASN A 77 7.20 6.63 -1.55
CA ASN A 77 6.72 7.25 -2.77
C ASN A 77 7.08 6.36 -3.97
N LEU A 78 6.06 5.90 -4.70
CA LEU A 78 6.16 5.15 -5.94
C LEU A 78 5.70 6.08 -7.08
N PRO A 79 6.60 6.82 -7.75
CA PRO A 79 6.22 7.89 -8.66
C PRO A 79 5.29 7.41 -9.78
N GLY A 80 4.14 8.08 -9.92
CA GLY A 80 3.11 7.76 -10.92
C GLY A 80 2.12 6.68 -10.50
N PHE A 81 2.39 5.96 -9.41
CA PHE A 81 1.55 4.85 -8.95
C PHE A 81 0.92 5.14 -7.60
N ALA A 82 1.72 5.43 -6.58
CA ALA A 82 1.21 5.54 -5.22
C ALA A 82 2.09 6.38 -4.30
N TYR A 83 1.47 6.89 -3.25
CA TYR A 83 2.10 7.49 -2.09
C TYR A 83 1.60 6.75 -0.86
N LEU A 84 2.47 5.97 -0.23
CA LEU A 84 2.15 5.12 0.89
C LEU A 84 2.71 5.70 2.19
N GLU A 85 1.83 5.98 3.13
CA GLU A 85 2.15 6.40 4.49
C GLU A 85 2.02 5.22 5.44
N ILE A 86 3.03 4.99 6.28
CA ILE A 86 3.06 3.90 7.25
C ILE A 86 3.30 4.51 8.63
N GLU A 87 2.33 4.37 9.52
CA GLU A 87 2.45 4.77 10.91
C GLU A 87 3.09 3.64 11.73
N LEU A 88 4.36 3.81 12.12
CA LEU A 88 5.16 2.75 12.75
C LEU A 88 4.59 2.30 14.10
N ALA A 89 3.97 3.21 14.85
CA ALA A 89 3.44 2.90 16.17
C ALA A 89 2.21 1.99 16.14
N THR A 90 1.41 2.07 15.08
CA THR A 90 0.14 1.36 14.96
C THR A 90 0.18 0.26 13.89
N GLY A 91 1.21 0.24 13.03
CA GLY A 91 1.29 -0.64 11.88
C GLY A 91 0.23 -0.33 10.82
N ARG A 92 -0.41 0.84 10.88
CA ARG A 92 -1.44 1.25 9.92
C ARG A 92 -0.78 1.85 8.69
N SER A 93 -1.26 1.42 7.53
CA SER A 93 -0.77 1.89 6.25
C SER A 93 -1.90 2.53 5.45
N HIS A 94 -1.63 3.69 4.84
CA HIS A 94 -2.56 4.39 3.98
C HIS A 94 -1.90 4.72 2.64
N ALA A 95 -2.46 4.22 1.55
CA ALA A 95 -1.94 4.43 0.21
C ALA A 95 -2.87 5.29 -0.64
N HIS A 96 -2.40 6.47 -1.00
CA HIS A 96 -3.00 7.25 -2.07
C HIS A 96 -2.50 6.69 -3.40
N CYS A 97 -3.40 6.18 -4.22
CA CYS A 97 -3.08 5.48 -5.47
C CYS A 97 -3.56 6.29 -6.68
N THR A 98 -2.84 6.23 -7.79
CA THR A 98 -3.38 6.69 -9.08
C THR A 98 -4.22 5.58 -9.72
N GLU A 99 -4.96 5.90 -10.78
CA GLU A 99 -5.65 4.88 -11.57
C GLU A 99 -4.70 3.86 -12.23
N ALA A 100 -3.41 4.19 -12.37
CA ALA A 100 -2.43 3.28 -12.94
C ALA A 100 -2.29 1.98 -12.12
N VAL A 101 -2.58 2.02 -10.82
CA VAL A 101 -2.57 0.84 -9.93
C VAL A 101 -3.59 -0.21 -10.36
N LEU A 102 -4.70 0.18 -10.98
CA LEU A 102 -5.74 -0.76 -11.44
C LEU A 102 -5.35 -1.55 -12.70
N THR A 103 -4.32 -1.09 -13.41
CA THR A 103 -3.94 -1.65 -14.72
C THR A 103 -2.50 -2.13 -14.77
N THR A 104 -1.70 -1.82 -13.75
CA THR A 104 -0.29 -2.19 -13.66
C THR A 104 -0.13 -3.35 -12.69
N TYR A 105 0.29 -4.50 -13.22
CA TYR A 105 0.52 -5.71 -12.44
C TYR A 105 1.61 -5.49 -11.37
N GLY A 106 1.38 -6.05 -10.17
CA GLY A 106 2.35 -6.08 -9.08
C GLY A 106 2.36 -4.86 -8.16
N ILE A 107 1.71 -3.74 -8.52
CA ILE A 107 1.76 -2.54 -7.67
C ILE A 107 1.07 -2.76 -6.32
N LEU A 108 -0.08 -3.44 -6.29
CA LEU A 108 -0.73 -3.76 -5.01
C LEU A 108 0.14 -4.68 -4.14
N ASP A 109 0.79 -5.66 -4.75
CA ASP A 109 1.73 -6.57 -4.07
C ASP A 109 2.92 -5.81 -3.48
N ASP A 110 3.49 -4.89 -4.26
CA ASP A 110 4.58 -4.02 -3.80
C ASP A 110 4.13 -3.16 -2.62
N LEU A 111 2.93 -2.57 -2.67
CA LEU A 111 2.39 -1.79 -1.55
C LEU A 111 2.24 -2.63 -0.26
N ILE A 112 1.78 -3.87 -0.38
CA ILE A 112 1.70 -4.79 0.76
C ILE A 112 3.11 -5.13 1.27
N ALA A 113 4.03 -5.50 0.38
CA ALA A 113 5.39 -5.88 0.75
C ALA A 113 6.12 -4.73 1.46
N ILE A 114 5.93 -3.51 0.99
CA ILE A 114 6.46 -2.29 1.60
C ILE A 114 5.81 -2.05 2.98
N ALA A 115 4.49 -2.18 3.08
CA ALA A 115 3.77 -2.03 4.35
C ALA A 115 4.21 -3.06 5.42
N LEU A 116 4.67 -4.23 5.01
CA LEU A 116 5.20 -5.29 5.88
C LEU A 116 6.64 -5.08 6.35
N SER A 117 7.38 -4.20 5.69
CA SER A 117 8.80 -3.98 5.98
C SER A 117 9.18 -2.49 6.00
N PRO A 118 8.56 -1.70 6.90
CA PRO A 118 8.79 -0.26 6.97
C PRO A 118 10.15 0.14 7.55
#